data_AF-A0A5C6LWH3-F1
#
_entry.id   AF-A0A5C6LWH3-F1
#
_cell.length_a   1.000
_cell.length_b   1.000
_cell.length_c   1.000
_cell.angle_alpha   90.00
_cell.angle_beta   90.00
_cell.angle_gamma   90.00
#
_symmetry.space_group_name_H-M   'P 1'
#
loop_
_entity.id
_entity.type
_entity.pdbx_description
1 polymer ?
#
loop_
_entity_poly.entity_id
_entity_poly.type
_entity_poly.pdbx_seq_one_letter_code
_entity_poly.pdbx_strand_id
1 'polypeptide(L)'
;MIALVDTHCHLDLFENIQGRVIEEDLLGIKTITVTNAPRFYRPNQDLFRECGNIRVALGFHPQLVQQYKDDLGIFESLISQTKYIGEIGLDGSKEYQSTYTIQLGIYKGILAALARTEGKVVTMHSRNAAAEVIELLNKQQARTRNKFILHWFTGTLTELRQAIKIGCYFSINHKMIIVKRQKFNQRNTT
;
A
#
# COMPACT_ATOMS: atom_id res chain seq x y z
N MET A 1 -19.48 15.58 -12.55
CA MET A 1 -19.26 15.06 -11.19
C MET A 1 -17.77 14.87 -10.97
N ILE A 2 -17.26 15.23 -9.80
CA ILE A 2 -15.87 14.91 -9.41
C ILE A 2 -15.84 13.42 -9.09
N ALA A 3 -14.99 12.64 -9.75
CA ALA A 3 -14.79 11.24 -9.39
C ALA A 3 -13.96 11.16 -8.09
N LEU A 4 -14.49 10.46 -7.09
CA LEU A 4 -13.73 10.11 -5.89
C LEU A 4 -12.76 8.97 -6.21
N VAL A 5 -11.61 8.97 -5.55
CA VAL A 5 -10.58 7.93 -5.71
C VAL A 5 -10.21 7.39 -4.34
N ASP A 6 -10.32 6.08 -4.19
CA ASP A 6 -9.76 5.35 -3.05
C ASP A 6 -8.55 4.55 -3.53
N THR A 7 -7.35 4.99 -3.18
CA THR A 7 -6.13 4.33 -3.63
C THR A 7 -5.74 3.12 -2.76
N HIS A 8 -6.52 2.79 -1.73
CA HIS A 8 -6.20 1.72 -0.80
C HIS A 8 -7.43 1.21 -0.05
N CYS A 9 -7.99 0.09 -0.50
CA CYS A 9 -9.07 -0.59 0.20
C CYS A 9 -8.88 -2.12 0.17
N HIS A 10 -9.19 -2.82 1.25
CA HIS A 10 -9.21 -4.29 1.28
C HIS A 10 -10.67 -4.76 1.10
N LEU A 11 -11.23 -4.62 -0.12
CA LEU A 11 -12.63 -4.98 -0.37
C LEU A 11 -12.89 -6.48 -0.16
N ASP A 12 -11.89 -7.33 -0.39
CA ASP A 12 -11.97 -8.77 -0.15
C ASP A 12 -12.21 -9.16 1.31
N LEU A 13 -11.94 -8.23 2.23
CA LEU A 13 -12.22 -8.40 3.66
C LEU A 13 -13.58 -7.86 4.08
N PHE A 14 -14.35 -7.26 3.17
CA PHE A 14 -15.69 -6.77 3.49
C PHE A 14 -16.64 -7.95 3.73
N GLU A 15 -17.54 -7.78 4.68
CA GLU A 15 -18.58 -8.77 4.96
C GLU A 15 -19.45 -8.99 3.71
N ASN A 16 -19.58 -10.26 3.30
CA ASN A 16 -20.35 -10.69 2.14
C ASN A 16 -19.98 -9.95 0.84
N ILE A 17 -18.69 -9.63 0.64
CA ILE A 17 -18.24 -8.92 -0.57
C ILE A 17 -18.68 -9.64 -1.86
N GLN A 18 -18.72 -10.97 -1.86
CA GLN A 18 -19.15 -11.77 -3.02
C GLN A 18 -20.58 -11.43 -3.48
N GLY A 19 -21.48 -11.12 -2.55
CA GLY A 19 -22.85 -10.70 -2.86
C GLY A 19 -23.00 -9.21 -3.18
N ARG A 20 -21.95 -8.41 -2.97
CA ARG A 20 -22.00 -6.93 -2.97
C ARG A 20 -21.05 -6.26 -3.96
N VAL A 21 -20.32 -7.03 -4.76
CA VAL A 21 -19.36 -6.52 -5.77
C VAL A 21 -19.97 -5.41 -6.64
N ILE A 22 -21.17 -5.63 -7.17
CA ILE A 22 -21.85 -4.66 -8.05
C ILE A 22 -22.29 -3.42 -7.27
N GLU A 23 -22.75 -3.56 -6.03
CA GLU A 23 -23.12 -2.43 -5.18
C GLU A 23 -21.92 -1.52 -4.93
N GLU A 24 -20.77 -2.11 -4.58
CA GLU A 24 -19.53 -1.37 -4.36
C GLU A 24 -19.03 -0.67 -5.64
N ASP A 25 -19.16 -1.32 -6.81
CA ASP A 25 -18.78 -0.71 -8.10
C ASP A 25 -19.71 0.46 -8.49
N LEU A 26 -21.01 0.34 -8.21
CA LEU A 26 -22.02 1.35 -8.51
C LEU A 26 -21.90 2.64 -7.67
N LEU A 27 -21.11 2.63 -6.59
CA LEU A 27 -20.73 3.85 -5.86
C LEU A 27 -19.95 4.83 -6.75
N GLY A 28 -19.36 4.36 -7.86
CA GLY A 28 -18.64 5.21 -8.81
C GLY A 28 -17.27 5.68 -8.31
N ILE A 29 -16.81 5.19 -7.17
CA ILE A 29 -15.50 5.49 -6.57
C ILE A 29 -14.44 4.69 -7.31
N LYS A 30 -13.41 5.35 -7.84
CA LYS A 30 -12.27 4.66 -8.47
C LYS A 30 -11.41 4.03 -7.37
N THR A 31 -11.51 2.73 -7.21
CA THR A 31 -10.92 2.01 -6.06
C THR A 31 -9.76 1.12 -6.50
N ILE A 32 -8.63 1.23 -5.82
CA ILE A 32 -7.55 0.24 -5.85
C ILE A 32 -7.79 -0.71 -4.69
N THR A 33 -8.28 -1.92 -4.99
CA THR A 33 -8.43 -2.97 -3.99
C THR A 33 -7.13 -3.73 -3.84
N VAL A 34 -6.51 -3.66 -2.67
CA VAL A 34 -5.23 -4.30 -2.38
C VAL A 34 -5.41 -5.76 -1.99
N THR A 35 -4.35 -6.55 -2.14
CA THR A 35 -4.33 -7.94 -1.69
C THR A 35 -3.24 -8.15 -0.65
N ASN A 36 -3.48 -9.13 0.23
CA ASN A 36 -2.62 -9.40 1.37
C ASN A 36 -1.45 -10.36 1.05
N ALA A 37 -1.58 -11.18 0.01
CA ALA A 37 -0.54 -12.08 -0.46
C ALA A 37 -0.66 -12.29 -1.98
N PRO A 38 0.43 -12.60 -2.69
CA PRO A 38 0.42 -12.70 -4.16
C PRO A 38 -0.57 -13.74 -4.69
N ARG A 39 -0.75 -14.85 -3.96
CA ARG A 39 -1.72 -15.90 -4.30
C ARG A 39 -3.18 -15.43 -4.31
N PHE A 40 -3.52 -14.36 -3.60
CA PHE A 40 -4.88 -13.82 -3.56
C PHE A 40 -5.20 -12.87 -4.71
N TYR A 41 -4.19 -12.51 -5.52
CA TYR A 41 -4.36 -11.60 -6.64
C TYR A 41 -5.35 -12.13 -7.69
N ARG A 42 -5.17 -13.36 -8.19
CA ARG A 42 -6.04 -13.92 -9.22
C ARG A 42 -7.48 -14.14 -8.75
N PRO A 43 -7.73 -14.74 -7.56
CA PRO A 43 -9.09 -14.82 -7.02
C PRO A 43 -9.79 -13.46 -6.93
N ASN A 44 -9.06 -12.41 -6.53
CA ASN A 44 -9.59 -11.05 -6.49
C ASN A 44 -9.86 -10.49 -7.90
N GLN A 45 -8.99 -10.74 -8.87
CA GLN A 45 -9.24 -10.35 -10.26
C GLN A 45 -10.52 -10.99 -10.80
N ASP A 46 -10.76 -12.25 -10.47
CA ASP A 46 -11.97 -12.96 -10.89
C ASP A 46 -13.21 -12.39 -10.20
N LEU A 47 -13.11 -12.08 -8.91
CA LEU A 47 -14.19 -11.48 -8.13
C LEU A 47 -14.64 -10.12 -8.67
N PHE A 48 -13.68 -9.25 -9.05
CA PHE A 48 -13.95 -7.89 -9.50
C PHE A 48 -13.86 -7.72 -11.02
N ARG A 49 -13.93 -8.81 -11.80
CA ARG A 49 -13.68 -8.81 -13.25
C ARG A 49 -14.61 -7.88 -14.03
N GLU A 50 -15.89 -7.85 -13.66
CA GLU A 50 -16.92 -7.08 -14.34
C GLU A 50 -17.02 -5.62 -13.84
N CYS A 51 -16.17 -5.22 -12.88
CA CYS A 51 -16.22 -3.90 -12.28
C CYS A 51 -15.51 -2.82 -13.13
N GLY A 52 -16.20 -1.72 -13.37
CA GLY A 52 -15.67 -0.59 -14.12
C GLY A 52 -14.77 0.34 -13.29
N ASN A 53 -15.02 0.43 -11.99
CA ASN A 53 -14.39 1.37 -11.07
C ASN A 53 -13.38 0.72 -10.12
N ILE A 54 -13.44 -0.60 -9.94
CA ILE A 54 -12.54 -1.34 -9.05
C ILE A 54 -11.34 -1.91 -9.84
N ARG A 55 -10.14 -1.79 -9.28
CA ARG A 55 -8.89 -2.30 -9.83
C ARG A 55 -8.12 -3.07 -8.77
N VAL A 56 -7.80 -4.32 -9.05
CA VAL A 56 -7.08 -5.20 -8.11
C VAL A 56 -5.57 -4.91 -8.18
N ALA A 57 -4.96 -4.75 -7.00
CA ALA A 57 -3.53 -4.62 -6.84
C ALA A 57 -2.88 -5.95 -6.40
N LEU A 58 -1.73 -6.26 -6.99
CA LEU A 58 -0.90 -7.37 -6.57
C LEU A 58 -0.13 -6.97 -5.32
N GLY A 59 -0.39 -7.63 -4.20
CA GLY A 59 0.15 -7.28 -2.90
C GLY A 59 0.89 -8.41 -2.21
N PHE A 60 1.63 -8.03 -1.17
CA PHE A 60 2.33 -8.93 -0.28
C PHE A 60 2.56 -8.21 1.06
N HIS A 61 1.52 -8.23 1.90
CA HIS A 61 1.42 -7.39 3.09
C HIS A 61 2.47 -7.80 4.14
N PRO A 62 3.21 -6.86 4.76
CA PRO A 62 4.31 -7.15 5.70
C PRO A 62 3.90 -8.07 6.85
N GLN A 63 2.68 -7.95 7.35
CA GLN A 63 2.21 -8.77 8.48
C GLN A 63 1.96 -10.24 8.12
N LEU A 64 1.86 -10.59 6.83
CA LEU A 64 1.55 -11.94 6.36
C LEU A 64 2.72 -12.61 5.63
N VAL A 65 3.84 -11.90 5.44
CA VAL A 65 5.00 -12.45 4.75
C VAL A 65 5.57 -13.70 5.40
N GLN A 66 5.48 -13.84 6.72
CA GLN A 66 5.94 -15.03 7.42
C GLN A 66 5.15 -16.28 7.00
N GLN A 67 3.83 -16.12 6.87
CA GLN A 67 2.91 -17.20 6.50
C GLN A 67 3.07 -17.60 5.03
N TYR A 68 3.35 -16.63 4.16
CA TYR A 68 3.40 -16.82 2.71
C TYR A 68 4.78 -16.58 2.11
N LYS A 69 5.86 -16.79 2.87
CA LYS A 69 7.24 -16.39 2.51
C LYS A 69 7.71 -16.92 1.14
N ASP A 70 7.19 -18.07 0.71
CA ASP A 70 7.56 -18.72 -0.55
C ASP A 70 6.82 -18.12 -1.77
N ASP A 71 5.89 -17.18 -1.56
CA ASP A 71 5.08 -16.55 -2.62
C ASP A 71 5.82 -15.45 -3.39
N LEU A 72 7.07 -15.13 -3.05
CA LEU A 72 7.82 -14.11 -3.77
C LEU A 72 7.94 -14.45 -5.27
N GLY A 73 8.13 -15.72 -5.62
CA GLY A 73 8.13 -16.17 -7.03
C GLY A 73 6.78 -15.96 -7.72
N ILE A 74 5.67 -16.12 -7.00
CA ILE A 74 4.33 -15.83 -7.51
C ILE A 74 4.22 -14.32 -7.79
N PHE A 75 4.65 -13.46 -6.87
CA PHE A 75 4.67 -12.01 -7.06
C PHE A 75 5.46 -11.62 -8.31
N GLU A 76 6.68 -12.13 -8.46
CA GLU A 76 7.53 -11.83 -9.62
C GLU A 76 6.91 -12.27 -10.95
N SER A 77 6.18 -13.39 -10.97
CA SER A 77 5.49 -13.87 -12.17
C SER A 77 4.25 -13.03 -12.56
N LEU A 78 3.64 -12.34 -11.60
CA LEU A 78 2.39 -11.60 -11.77
C LEU A 78 2.59 -10.09 -11.93
N ILE A 79 3.73 -9.54 -11.50
CA ILE A 79 3.95 -8.08 -11.46
C ILE A 79 3.77 -7.38 -12.81
N SER A 80 4.03 -8.07 -13.93
CA SER A 80 3.83 -7.55 -15.28
C SER A 80 2.36 -7.43 -15.69
N GLN A 81 1.46 -8.18 -15.03
CA GLN A 81 0.05 -8.32 -15.41
C GLN A 81 -0.84 -7.18 -14.88
N THR A 82 -0.32 -6.33 -14.01
CA THR A 82 -1.08 -5.22 -13.42
C THR A 82 -0.29 -3.93 -13.33
N LYS A 83 -1.00 -2.82 -13.42
CA LYS A 83 -0.45 -1.49 -13.11
C LYS A 83 -0.39 -1.24 -11.60
N TYR A 84 -1.20 -1.94 -10.81
CA TYR A 84 -1.44 -1.63 -9.41
C TYR A 84 -0.75 -2.64 -8.50
N ILE A 85 0.07 -2.14 -7.57
CA ILE A 85 0.85 -2.96 -6.65
C ILE A 85 0.51 -2.51 -5.23
N GLY A 86 0.22 -3.47 -4.37
CA GLY A 86 -0.13 -3.20 -2.98
C GLY A 86 -1.09 -4.21 -2.39
N GLU A 87 -1.07 -4.42 -1.08
CA GLU A 87 -0.24 -3.68 -0.12
C GLU A 87 1.14 -4.33 0.03
N ILE A 88 2.21 -3.53 0.01
CA ILE A 88 3.59 -3.99 0.23
C ILE A 88 4.27 -3.06 1.24
N GLY A 89 5.37 -3.46 1.88
CA GLY A 89 6.14 -2.54 2.72
C GLY A 89 6.70 -3.21 3.96
N LEU A 90 6.79 -2.44 5.04
CA LEU A 90 7.36 -2.87 6.33
C LEU A 90 6.45 -2.44 7.49
N ASP A 91 6.30 -3.31 8.48
CA ASP A 91 5.66 -3.02 9.77
C ASP A 91 6.67 -3.22 10.91
N GLY A 92 7.19 -2.10 11.43
CA GLY A 92 8.14 -2.07 12.54
C GLY A 92 7.48 -2.08 13.92
N SER A 93 6.20 -2.41 14.02
CA SER A 93 5.51 -2.51 15.31
C SER A 93 6.06 -3.68 16.13
N LYS A 94 6.04 -3.53 17.47
CA LYS A 94 6.58 -4.54 18.40
C LYS A 94 6.05 -5.96 18.15
N GLU A 95 4.78 -6.06 17.77
CA GLU A 95 4.06 -7.30 17.42
C GLU A 95 4.74 -8.08 16.28
N TYR A 96 5.38 -7.38 15.35
CA TYR A 96 5.96 -7.96 14.13
C TYR A 96 7.49 -8.00 14.12
N GLN A 97 8.13 -7.63 15.24
CA GLN A 97 9.59 -7.56 15.35
C GLN A 97 10.27 -8.90 15.03
N SER A 98 9.68 -10.03 15.42
CA SER A 98 10.21 -11.37 15.15
C SER A 98 10.22 -11.73 13.65
N THR A 99 9.36 -11.10 12.86
CA THR A 99 9.22 -11.32 11.41
C THR A 99 9.92 -10.26 10.58
N TYR A 100 10.48 -9.22 11.20
CA TYR A 100 10.97 -8.03 10.50
C TYR A 100 12.09 -8.35 9.48
N THR A 101 13.00 -9.26 9.81
CA THR A 101 14.05 -9.71 8.87
C THR A 101 13.46 -10.32 7.60
N ILE A 102 12.37 -11.07 7.72
CA ILE A 102 11.70 -11.72 6.58
C ILE A 102 10.91 -10.66 5.77
N GLN A 103 10.25 -9.73 6.45
CA GLN A 103 9.63 -8.56 5.80
C GLN A 103 10.65 -7.79 4.96
N LEU A 104 11.81 -7.48 5.52
CA LEU A 104 12.86 -6.75 4.82
C LEU A 104 13.39 -7.50 3.60
N GLY A 105 13.59 -8.81 3.71
CA GLY A 105 14.00 -9.65 2.59
C GLY A 105 12.98 -9.63 1.45
N ILE A 106 11.70 -9.85 1.76
CA ILE A 106 10.61 -9.88 0.78
C ILE A 106 10.39 -8.50 0.17
N TYR A 107 10.39 -7.43 0.98
CA TYR A 107 10.25 -6.07 0.50
C TYR A 107 11.37 -5.68 -0.46
N LYS A 108 12.63 -6.04 -0.15
CA LYS A 108 13.76 -5.85 -1.06
C LYS A 108 13.60 -6.64 -2.37
N GLY A 109 13.13 -7.87 -2.30
CA GLY A 109 12.82 -8.68 -3.49
C GLY A 109 11.75 -8.02 -4.38
N ILE A 110 10.66 -7.54 -3.77
CA ILE A 110 9.59 -6.80 -4.45
C ILE A 110 10.13 -5.52 -5.09
N LEU A 111 10.96 -4.74 -4.38
CA LEU A 111 11.59 -3.53 -4.92
C LEU A 111 12.51 -3.84 -6.10
N ALA A 112 13.25 -4.96 -6.05
CA ALA A 112 14.08 -5.40 -7.16
C ALA A 112 13.24 -5.80 -8.38
N ALA A 113 12.07 -6.41 -8.17
CA ALA A 113 11.12 -6.69 -9.26
C ALA A 113 10.52 -5.41 -9.84
N LEU A 114 10.09 -4.47 -8.99
CA LEU A 114 9.58 -3.16 -9.40
C LEU A 114 10.59 -2.36 -10.21
N ALA A 115 11.88 -2.44 -9.87
CA ALA A 115 12.96 -1.78 -10.60
C ALA A 115 13.07 -2.20 -12.07
N ARG A 116 12.51 -3.36 -12.43
CA ARG A 116 12.46 -3.88 -13.81
C ARG A 116 11.15 -3.52 -14.53
N THR A 117 10.32 -2.67 -13.93
CA THR A 117 9.00 -2.30 -14.44
C THR A 117 8.79 -0.80 -14.43
N GLU A 118 7.85 -0.33 -15.25
CA GLU A 118 7.55 1.08 -15.43
C GLU A 118 6.05 1.38 -15.29
N GLY A 119 5.73 2.61 -14.90
CA GLY A 119 4.37 3.13 -14.87
C GLY A 119 3.44 2.50 -13.82
N LYS A 120 3.98 1.77 -12.84
CA LYS A 120 3.20 1.17 -11.74
C LYS A 120 2.70 2.24 -10.77
N VAL A 121 1.55 1.97 -10.14
CA VAL A 121 1.03 2.70 -8.98
C VAL A 121 1.13 1.76 -7.79
N VAL A 122 1.94 2.14 -6.81
CA VAL A 122 2.36 1.28 -5.70
C VAL A 122 1.88 1.89 -4.39
N THR A 123 0.97 1.21 -3.69
CA THR A 123 0.55 1.62 -2.34
C THR A 123 1.30 0.82 -1.28
N MET A 124 1.82 1.51 -0.27
CA MET A 124 2.80 0.96 0.65
C MET A 124 2.43 1.16 2.12
N HIS A 125 2.65 0.11 2.90
CA HIS A 125 2.64 0.11 4.35
C HIS A 125 3.99 0.60 4.90
N SER A 126 3.97 1.48 5.89
CA SER A 126 5.20 2.00 6.50
C SER A 126 5.08 2.22 8.01
N ARG A 127 4.18 1.49 8.68
CA ARG A 127 3.91 1.68 10.11
C ARG A 127 5.17 1.39 10.93
N ASN A 128 5.61 2.36 11.74
CA ASN A 128 6.82 2.28 12.56
C ASN A 128 8.11 1.92 11.79
N ALA A 129 8.12 2.09 10.46
CA ALA A 129 9.25 1.75 9.58
C ALA A 129 9.41 2.77 8.44
N ALA A 130 8.87 3.99 8.61
CA ALA A 130 8.83 5.01 7.57
C ALA A 130 10.22 5.39 7.06
N ALA A 131 11.18 5.69 7.94
CA ALA A 131 12.55 5.98 7.55
C ALA A 131 13.17 4.89 6.64
N GLU A 132 13.05 3.61 7.01
CA GLU A 132 13.64 2.51 6.24
C GLU A 132 12.92 2.30 4.89
N VAL A 133 11.59 2.38 4.87
CA VAL A 133 10.81 2.34 3.63
C VAL A 133 11.26 3.45 2.68
N ILE A 134 11.36 4.69 3.17
CA ILE A 134 11.78 5.85 2.37
C ILE A 134 13.22 5.68 1.87
N GLU A 135 14.13 5.21 2.72
CA GLU A 135 15.53 4.99 2.33
C GLU A 135 15.65 3.97 1.19
N LEU A 136 14.94 2.84 1.30
CA LEU A 136 14.95 1.80 0.27
C LEU A 136 14.30 2.28 -1.03
N LEU A 137 13.23 3.07 -0.96
CA LEU A 137 12.61 3.68 -2.14
C LEU A 137 13.49 4.70 -2.83
N ASN A 138 14.20 5.53 -2.08
CA ASN A 138 15.11 6.52 -2.64
C ASN A 138 16.19 5.86 -3.53
N LYS A 139 16.65 4.65 -3.16
CA LYS A 139 17.58 3.86 -3.97
C LYS A 139 16.97 3.34 -5.28
N GLN A 140 15.65 3.22 -5.36
CA GLN A 140 14.93 2.71 -6.55
C GLN A 140 14.38 3.81 -7.45
N GLN A 141 14.02 4.97 -6.89
CA GLN A 141 13.22 5.96 -7.61
C GLN A 141 13.97 6.62 -8.78
N ALA A 142 15.31 6.66 -8.72
CA ALA A 142 16.13 7.08 -9.85
C ALA A 142 16.06 6.14 -11.07
N ARG A 143 15.49 4.93 -10.92
CA ARG A 143 15.49 3.88 -11.94
C ARG A 143 14.14 3.63 -12.60
N THR A 144 13.06 4.23 -12.09
CA THR A 144 11.71 3.95 -12.59
C THR A 144 10.80 5.19 -12.57
N ARG A 145 9.77 5.20 -13.40
CA ARG A 145 8.65 6.17 -13.40
C ARG A 145 7.46 5.70 -12.57
N ASN A 146 7.65 4.69 -11.74
CA ASN A 146 6.64 4.18 -10.83
C ASN A 146 6.23 5.28 -9.82
N LYS A 147 4.95 5.27 -9.43
CA LYS A 147 4.38 6.21 -8.46
C LYS A 147 4.15 5.48 -7.15
N PHE A 148 4.80 5.97 -6.10
CA PHE A 148 4.75 5.37 -4.78
C PHE A 148 3.84 6.20 -3.87
N ILE A 149 2.87 5.55 -3.26
CA ILE A 149 1.89 6.11 -2.33
C ILE A 149 2.16 5.50 -0.96
N LEU A 150 2.52 6.34 0.02
CA LEU A 150 2.60 5.94 1.42
C LEU A 150 1.18 5.95 1.99
N HIS A 151 0.61 4.77 2.20
CA HIS A 151 -0.72 4.62 2.75
C HIS A 151 -0.72 4.90 4.25
N TRP A 152 -1.71 5.67 4.71
CA TRP A 152 -1.94 5.95 6.12
C TRP A 152 -0.64 6.37 6.85
N PHE A 153 0.06 7.36 6.29
CA PHE A 153 1.36 7.74 6.79
C PHE A 153 1.30 8.31 8.22
N THR A 154 2.00 7.66 9.15
CA THR A 154 2.10 8.08 10.57
C THR A 154 3.54 8.41 10.99
N GLY A 155 4.44 8.64 10.03
CA GLY A 155 5.83 9.02 10.32
C GLY A 155 5.95 10.46 10.83
N THR A 156 7.17 10.81 11.21
CA THR A 156 7.56 12.16 11.65
C THR A 156 7.51 13.17 10.51
N LEU A 157 7.50 14.47 10.85
CA LEU A 157 7.58 15.55 9.87
C LEU A 157 8.89 15.51 9.04
N THR A 158 9.98 15.03 9.63
CA THR A 158 11.26 14.85 8.93
C THR A 158 11.14 13.77 7.87
N GLU A 159 10.59 12.60 8.21
CA GLU A 159 10.34 11.51 7.26
C GLU A 159 9.34 11.94 6.18
N LEU A 160 8.28 12.67 6.52
CA LEU A 160 7.33 13.24 5.55
C LEU A 160 8.04 14.10 4.51
N ARG A 161 8.91 15.02 4.95
CA ARG A 161 9.68 15.89 4.04
C ARG A 161 10.63 15.10 3.16
N GLN A 162 11.25 14.04 3.69
CA GLN A 162 12.11 13.15 2.90
C GLN A 162 11.31 12.40 1.83
N ALA A 163 10.16 11.85 2.19
CA ALA A 163 9.25 11.18 1.26
C ALA A 163 8.77 12.12 0.15
N ILE A 164 8.41 13.36 0.48
CA ILE A 164 8.05 14.39 -0.51
C ILE A 164 9.23 14.69 -1.43
N LYS A 165 10.44 14.86 -0.87
CA LYS A 165 11.66 15.17 -1.64
C LYS A 165 11.97 14.11 -2.70
N ILE A 166 11.74 12.84 -2.38
CA ILE A 166 11.96 11.76 -3.36
C ILE A 166 10.78 11.64 -4.34
N GLY A 167 9.59 12.16 -4.00
CA GLY A 167 8.44 12.26 -4.91
C GLY A 167 7.33 11.26 -4.60
N CYS A 168 7.23 10.79 -3.36
CA CYS A 168 6.13 9.99 -2.89
C CYS A 168 4.83 10.80 -2.78
N TYR A 169 3.72 10.09 -2.97
CA TYR A 169 2.36 10.53 -2.71
C TYR A 169 1.89 9.96 -1.37
N PHE A 170 0.75 10.45 -0.87
CA PHE A 170 0.15 10.00 0.39
C PHE A 170 -1.34 9.78 0.17
N SER A 171 -1.87 8.67 0.68
CA SER A 171 -3.32 8.51 0.80
C SER A 171 -3.77 8.96 2.19
N ILE A 172 -4.81 9.78 2.23
CA ILE A 172 -5.34 10.38 3.46
C ILE A 172 -6.66 9.71 3.79
N ASN A 173 -6.73 9.02 4.92
CA ASN A 173 -7.97 8.43 5.42
C ASN A 173 -8.59 9.29 6.53
N HIS A 174 -9.85 9.01 6.85
CA HIS A 174 -10.61 9.75 7.87
C HIS A 174 -9.93 9.78 9.25
N LYS A 175 -9.27 8.69 9.68
CA LYS A 175 -8.58 8.62 10.98
C LYS A 175 -7.42 9.61 11.07
N MET A 176 -6.76 9.91 9.95
CA MET A 176 -5.67 10.89 9.93
C MET A 176 -6.14 12.32 10.22
N ILE A 177 -7.41 12.63 9.93
CA ILE A 177 -8.00 13.97 10.10
C ILE A 177 -8.61 14.13 11.50
N ILE A 178 -9.08 13.03 12.10
CA ILE A 178 -9.67 13.05 13.45
C ILE A 178 -8.59 13.28 14.53
N VAL A 179 -7.33 12.94 14.26
CA VAL A 179 -6.20 13.16 15.17
C VAL A 179 -5.71 14.62 15.12
N LYS A 180 -6.57 15.56 15.55
CA LYS A 180 -6.20 16.85 16.18
C LYS A 180 -7.44 17.61 16.67
N ARG A 181 -7.93 17.23 17.85
CA ARG A 181 -8.62 18.16 18.77
C ARG A 181 -7.97 18.23 20.16
N GLN A 182 -6.83 17.55 20.37
CA GLN A 182 -6.06 17.62 21.61
C GLN A 182 -4.60 17.95 21.30
N LYS A 183 -4.10 19.04 21.91
CA LYS A 183 -2.73 19.61 21.85
C LYS A 183 -2.43 20.68 20.79
N PHE A 184 -3.27 21.71 20.69
CA PHE A 184 -2.87 23.01 20.13
C PHE A 184 -3.14 24.21 21.06
N ASN A 185 -3.38 23.99 22.36
CA ASN A 185 -3.83 25.04 23.29
C ASN A 185 -3.01 25.24 24.57
N GLN A 186 -1.72 24.90 24.59
CA GLN A 186 -0.84 25.29 25.72
C GLN A 186 0.61 25.45 25.28
N ARG A 187 0.92 26.51 24.53
CA ARG A 187 2.21 27.24 24.56
C ARG A 187 1.97 28.61 23.93
N ASN A 188 1.41 29.54 24.70
CA ASN A 188 1.53 30.99 24.53
C ASN A 188 0.74 31.68 25.65
N THR A 189 1.28 31.61 26.87
CA THR A 189 1.04 32.63 27.90
C THR A 189 2.28 32.66 28.78
N THR A 190 3.03 33.75 28.63
CA THR A 190 4.04 34.36 29.52
C THR A 190 5.16 33.48 30.05
#